data_AF-A0A444K1A2-F1
#
_entry.id   AF-A0A444K1A2-F1
#
_cell.length_a   1.000
_cell.length_b   1.000
_cell.length_c   1.000
_cell.angle_alpha   90.00
_cell.angle_beta   90.00
_cell.angle_gamma   90.00
#
_symmetry.space_group_name_H-M   'P 1'
#
loop_
_entity.id
_entity.type
_entity.pdbx_description
1 polymer ?
#
loop_
_entity_poly.entity_id
_entity_poly.type
_entity_poly.pdbx_seq_one_letter_code
_entity_poly.pdbx_strand_id
1 'polypeptide(L)' 'IEAQLAENPMERTAIIFVGSALAVQDFGESSLYDAHYQRRFRGRDGL' A
#
# COMPACT_ATOMS: atom_id res chain seq x y z
N ILE A 1 18.19 3.09 -11.46
CA ILE A 1 16.91 3.52 -10.85
C ILE A 1 17.15 4.32 -9.57
N GLU A 2 17.91 3.81 -8.59
CA GLU A 2 18.17 4.52 -7.32
C GLU A 2 18.85 5.89 -7.49
N ALA A 3 19.94 5.97 -8.29
CA ALA A 3 20.61 7.24 -8.57
C ALA A 3 19.68 8.29 -9.20
N GLN A 4 18.76 7.84 -10.04
CA GLN A 4 17.80 8.69 -10.76
C GLN A 4 16.67 9.22 -9.85
N LEU A 5 16.30 8.44 -8.82
CA LEU A 5 15.36 8.86 -7.76
C LEU A 5 15.98 9.86 -6.78
N ALA A 6 17.30 9.80 -6.59
CA ALA A 6 18.01 10.73 -5.72
C ALA A 6 18.17 12.12 -6.36
N GLU A 7 18.36 12.17 -7.68
CA GLU A 7 18.42 13.43 -8.44
C GLU A 7 17.07 14.16 -8.47
N ASN A 8 15.95 13.42 -8.48
CA ASN A 8 14.60 13.97 -8.51
C ASN A 8 13.70 13.22 -7.51
N PRO A 9 13.79 13.54 -6.21
CA PRO A 9 12.97 12.89 -5.20
C PRO A 9 11.48 13.17 -5.46
N MET A 10 10.70 12.10 -5.56
CA MET A 10 9.24 12.23 -5.67
C MET A 10 8.68 12.80 -4.37
N GLU A 11 7.88 13.86 -4.48
CA GLU A 11 7.12 14.38 -3.36
C GLU A 11 6.10 13.31 -2.91
N ARG A 12 6.15 12.90 -1.64
CA ARG A 12 5.31 11.84 -1.09
C ARG A 12 4.19 12.45 -0.28
N THR A 13 3.02 12.61 -0.90
CA THR A 13 1.80 13.06 -0.23
C THR A 13 0.84 11.89 -0.03
N ALA A 14 0.28 11.78 1.17
CA ALA A 14 -0.78 10.83 1.47
C ALA A 14 -1.99 11.57 2.06
N ILE A 15 -3.20 11.13 1.70
CA ILE A 15 -4.44 11.59 2.30
C ILE A 15 -4.93 10.50 3.24
N ILE A 16 -5.19 10.85 4.50
CA ILE A 16 -5.69 9.93 5.52
C ILE A 16 -7.14 10.33 5.82
N PHE A 17 -8.06 9.40 5.58
CA PHE A 17 -9.46 9.56 5.97
C PHE A 17 -9.68 8.98 7.37
N VAL A 18 -10.42 9.70 8.22
CA VAL A 18 -10.73 9.30 9.59
C VAL A 18 -12.24 9.37 9.83
N GLY A 19 -12.80 8.39 10.54
CA GLY A 19 -14.20 8.41 10.98
C GLY A 19 -15.22 8.21 9.85
N SER A 20 -16.33 8.95 9.91
CA SER A 20 -17.49 8.76 9.02
C SER A 20 -17.20 8.92 7.52
N ALA A 21 -16.12 9.61 7.16
CA ALA A 21 -15.67 9.74 5.77
C ALA A 21 -15.29 8.40 5.13
N LEU A 22 -15.03 7.36 5.93
CA LEU A 22 -14.65 6.03 5.46
C LEU A 22 -15.83 5.16 5.01
N ALA A 23 -17.08 5.65 5.11
CA ALA A 23 -18.28 4.85 4.85
C ALA A 23 -18.21 3.49 5.57
N VAL A 24 -18.17 3.55 6.91
CA VAL A 24 -17.76 2.49 7.85
C VAL A 24 -18.36 1.08 7.60
N GLN A 25 -19.44 0.96 6.85
CA GLN A 25 -20.07 -0.32 6.55
C GLN A 25 -19.48 -1.03 5.31
N ASP A 26 -18.86 -0.32 4.37
CA ASP A 26 -18.50 -0.85 3.04
C ASP A 26 -16.99 -0.87 2.77
N PHE A 27 -16.14 -0.59 3.76
CA PHE A 27 -14.69 -0.69 3.59
C PHE A 27 -14.20 -2.12 3.87
N GLY A 28 -13.39 -2.65 2.96
CA GLY A 28 -12.64 -3.88 3.19
C GLY A 28 -11.45 -3.62 4.12
N GLU A 29 -11.12 -4.63 4.93
CA GLU A 29 -9.91 -4.61 5.75
C GLU A 29 -8.66 -4.34 4.89
N SER A 30 -7.72 -3.59 5.44
CA SER A 30 -6.48 -3.26 4.73
C SER A 30 -5.71 -4.53 4.41
N SER A 31 -5.43 -4.76 3.11
CA SER A 31 -4.62 -5.88 2.66
C SER A 31 -3.19 -5.86 3.24
N LEU A 32 -2.75 -4.73 3.80
CA LEU A 32 -1.48 -4.65 4.53
C LEU A 32 -1.45 -5.59 5.75
N TYR A 33 -2.60 -5.85 6.38
CA TYR A 33 -2.73 -6.68 7.58
C TYR A 33 -3.30 -8.08 7.28
N ASP A 34 -3.74 -8.33 6.05
CA ASP A 34 -4.27 -9.64 5.68
C ASP A 34 -3.12 -10.67 5.60
N ALA A 35 -3.20 -11.69 6.46
CA ALA A 35 -2.21 -12.78 6.53
C ALA A 35 -2.12 -13.60 5.24
N HIS A 36 -3.16 -13.57 4.41
CA HIS A 36 -3.19 -14.23 3.10
C HIS A 36 -2.83 -13.29 1.94
N TYR A 37 -2.57 -12.00 2.21
CA TYR A 37 -2.21 -11.05 1.17
C TYR A 37 -0.89 -11.40 0.51
N GLN A 38 -0.96 -11.75 -0.77
CA GLN A 38 0.21 -12.00 -1.61
C GLN A 38 0.61 -10.72 -2.33
N ARG A 39 1.80 -10.20 -2.01
CA ARG A 39 2.33 -9.01 -2.69
C ARG A 39 2.60 -9.35 -4.16
N ARG A 40 2.10 -8.50 -5.06
CA ARG A 40 2.10 -8.68 -6.52
C ARG A 40 3.46 -9.03 -7.17
N PHE A 41 4.56 -8.79 -6.47
CA PHE A 41 5.94 -9.06 -6.92
C PHE A 41 6.77 -9.90 -5.92
N ARG A 42 6.13 -10.54 -4.94
CA ARG A 42 6.75 -11.60 -4.14
C ARG A 42 6.08 -12.91 -4.53
N GLY A 43 6.77 -13.72 -5.33
CA GLY A 43 6.31 -15.07 -5.67
C GLY A 43 6.14 -15.91 -4.40
N ARG A 44 5.10 -16.75 -4.36
CA ARG A 44 5.01 -17.86 -3.40
C ARG A 44 5.91 -19.04 -3.83
N ASP A 45 6.40 -18.99 -5.06
CA ASP A 45 7.20 -20.04 -5.69
C ASP A 45 8.67 -19.87 -5.30
N GLY A 46 8.97 -20.30 -4.08
CA GLY A 46 10.30 -20.62 -3.59
C GLY A 46 10.32 -21.99 -2.92
N LEU A 47 9.59 -22.95 -3.48
CA LEU A 47 9.70 -24.38 -3.17
C LEU A 47 10.33 -25.11 -4.37
#